data_AF-R9L7G2-F1
#
_entry.id   AF-R9L7G2-F1
#
_cell.length_a   1.000
_cell.length_b   1.000
_cell.length_c   1.000
_cell.angle_alpha   90.00
_cell.angle_beta   90.00
_cell.angle_gamma   90.00
#
_symmetry.space_group_name_H-M   'P 1'
#
loop_
_entity.id
_entity.type
_entity.pdbx_description
1 polymer ?
#
loop_
_entity_poly.entity_id
_entity_poly.type
_entity_poly.pdbx_seq_one_letter_code
_entity_poly.pdbx_strand_id
1 'polypeptide(L)'
;MAIQIQNLSTLLVKSTAGPQFDIQPQWFMVQRKIISEVYPDFPNPDIFRIYLYLCKHFDQKDRKFKRSKEAICIDLNYANMNPGATRLMNYPPEVSAALTWLEDNEFIVRTNTSKHQPFQCEILPVPDFLQSSNRFIGMKNMAYEWFSLKNNNLGYIMAPRQAFDDGILKSSPSVRKTWSDRKLKTLLLLYAHTWLEYFGGIDPEMVSIESNGMLRLSKWFCCSLKSSEKEIGSVINWFIANGLLKPVECYFVKGVYYGDTGRCQSPAQQYDVKIVLRPYYLIQHKIESELMKRKKGRMIL
;
A
#
# COMPACT_ATOMS: atom_id res chain seq x y z
N MET A 1 -17.88 -9.01 -17.24
CA MET A 1 -18.77 -9.47 -16.14
C MET A 1 -18.63 -8.47 -15.01
N ALA A 2 -19.71 -7.79 -14.64
CA ALA A 2 -19.68 -6.84 -13.52
C ALA A 2 -19.56 -7.58 -12.18
N ILE A 3 -18.91 -6.96 -11.19
CA ILE A 3 -18.76 -7.53 -9.85
C ILE A 3 -19.74 -6.82 -8.92
N GLN A 4 -20.65 -7.58 -8.33
CA GLN A 4 -21.63 -7.06 -7.38
C GLN A 4 -21.19 -7.37 -5.95
N ILE A 5 -21.15 -6.33 -5.12
CA ILE A 5 -20.93 -6.47 -3.68
C ILE A 5 -22.24 -6.94 -3.06
N GLN A 6 -22.27 -8.19 -2.60
CA GLN A 6 -23.43 -8.74 -1.92
C GLN A 6 -23.61 -8.06 -0.56
N ASN A 7 -24.88 -7.82 -0.18
CA ASN A 7 -25.24 -7.23 1.11
C ASN A 7 -24.61 -5.85 1.36
N LEU A 8 -24.44 -5.01 0.33
CA LEU A 8 -23.88 -3.66 0.45
C LEU A 8 -24.51 -2.86 1.61
N SER A 9 -25.84 -2.94 1.78
CA SER A 9 -26.57 -2.21 2.82
C SER A 9 -26.14 -2.52 4.25
N THR A 10 -25.61 -3.73 4.50
CA THR A 10 -25.07 -4.13 5.81
C THR A 10 -23.60 -3.77 5.97
N LEU A 11 -22.88 -3.62 4.86
CA LEU A 11 -21.47 -3.23 4.81
C LEU A 11 -21.25 -1.71 4.85
N LEU A 12 -22.28 -0.92 4.49
CA LEU A 12 -22.24 0.53 4.57
C LEU A 12 -21.99 0.99 6.01
N VAL A 13 -20.96 1.80 6.19
CA VAL A 13 -20.67 2.43 7.47
C VAL A 13 -21.76 3.45 7.78
N LYS A 14 -22.38 3.30 8.96
CA LYS A 14 -23.38 4.23 9.50
C LYS A 14 -22.82 4.93 10.73
N SER A 15 -23.25 6.17 10.96
CA SER A 15 -22.72 7.10 11.97
C SER A 15 -22.93 6.68 13.45
N THR A 16 -23.48 5.51 13.75
CA THR A 16 -24.13 5.24 15.06
C THR A 16 -23.30 4.46 16.09
N ALA A 17 -22.04 4.11 15.84
CA ALA A 17 -21.21 3.40 16.83
C ALA A 17 -19.72 3.71 16.68
N GLY A 18 -18.99 3.82 17.81
CA GLY A 18 -17.52 3.68 17.97
C GLY A 18 -16.58 4.40 16.99
N PRO A 19 -15.25 4.31 17.18
CA PRO A 19 -14.30 4.62 16.12
C PRO A 19 -14.48 3.62 14.97
N GLN A 20 -14.70 4.13 13.76
CA GLN A 20 -14.95 3.30 12.57
C GLN A 20 -13.68 3.03 11.76
N PHE A 21 -12.66 3.84 11.93
CA PHE A 21 -11.39 3.77 11.24
C PHE A 21 -10.26 3.92 12.25
N ASP A 22 -9.09 3.38 11.91
CA ASP A 22 -7.91 3.46 12.74
C ASP A 22 -6.95 4.52 12.18
N ILE A 23 -6.64 5.54 12.98
CA ILE A 23 -5.79 6.66 12.59
C ILE A 23 -4.33 6.33 12.90
N GLN A 24 -3.54 6.24 11.85
CA GLN A 24 -2.18 5.74 11.89
C GLN A 24 -1.16 6.88 11.79
N PRO A 25 -0.41 7.19 12.88
CA PRO A 25 0.67 8.17 12.84
C PRO A 25 1.84 7.68 11.99
N GLN A 26 2.07 6.37 11.99
CA GLN A 26 3.22 5.77 11.35
C GLN A 26 2.87 5.19 9.98
N TRP A 27 3.63 5.62 8.98
CA TRP A 27 3.55 5.14 7.62
C TRP A 27 4.96 4.87 7.09
N PHE A 28 5.03 4.21 5.95
CA PHE A 28 6.26 4.02 5.21
C PHE A 28 6.03 4.32 3.73
N MET A 29 7.12 4.60 3.04
CA MET A 29 7.10 4.96 1.63
C MET A 29 7.42 3.74 0.79
N VAL A 30 6.65 3.55 -0.28
CA VAL A 30 6.93 2.60 -1.35
C VAL A 30 6.86 3.33 -2.67
N GLN A 31 7.68 2.93 -3.63
CA GLN A 31 7.76 3.59 -4.92
C GLN A 31 6.63 3.14 -5.83
N ARG A 32 5.88 4.07 -6.41
CA ARG A 32 4.67 3.73 -7.18
C ARG A 32 5.00 3.01 -8.49
N LYS A 33 6.12 3.36 -9.13
CA LYS A 33 6.57 2.81 -10.42
C LYS A 33 6.66 1.28 -10.45
N ILE A 34 6.95 0.62 -9.31
CA ILE A 34 7.02 -0.85 -9.22
C ILE A 34 5.66 -1.54 -9.43
N ILE A 35 4.57 -0.77 -9.37
CA ILE A 35 3.19 -1.19 -9.63
C ILE A 35 2.68 -0.38 -10.81
N SER A 36 3.24 -0.65 -11.99
CA SER A 36 2.82 -0.02 -13.24
C SER A 36 2.79 -1.03 -14.37
N GLU A 37 2.06 -0.70 -15.43
CA GLU A 37 1.94 -1.55 -16.62
C GLU A 37 3.25 -1.65 -17.40
N VAL A 38 4.11 -0.62 -17.31
CA VAL A 38 5.36 -0.51 -18.09
C VAL A 38 6.57 -1.16 -17.40
N TYR A 39 6.53 -1.32 -16.07
CA TYR A 39 7.59 -1.99 -15.31
C TYR A 39 7.34 -3.49 -15.29
N PRO A 40 8.32 -4.37 -15.52
CA PRO A 40 8.13 -5.80 -15.36
C PRO A 40 7.86 -6.14 -13.89
N ASP A 41 7.16 -7.26 -13.66
CA ASP A 41 6.98 -7.74 -12.31
C ASP A 41 8.30 -8.29 -11.75
N PHE A 42 8.42 -8.28 -10.43
CA PHE A 42 9.51 -8.99 -9.75
C PHE A 42 9.48 -10.48 -10.15
N PRO A 43 10.63 -11.08 -10.48
CA PRO A 43 10.68 -12.45 -10.98
C PRO A 43 10.36 -13.50 -9.91
N ASN A 44 10.43 -13.11 -8.62
CA ASN A 44 10.11 -13.96 -7.49
C ASN A 44 9.25 -13.18 -6.47
N PRO A 45 8.12 -13.74 -5.98
CA PRO A 45 7.30 -13.17 -4.92
C PRO A 45 8.05 -12.79 -3.62
N ASP A 46 9.15 -13.47 -3.32
CA ASP A 46 10.01 -13.19 -2.16
C ASP A 46 10.74 -11.87 -2.29
N ILE A 47 11.16 -11.51 -3.50
CA ILE A 47 11.85 -10.24 -3.76
C ILE A 47 10.93 -9.07 -3.43
N PHE A 48 9.68 -9.13 -3.90
CA PHE A 48 8.70 -8.08 -3.65
C PHE A 48 8.38 -7.94 -2.15
N ARG A 49 8.17 -9.05 -1.44
CA ARG A 49 7.88 -9.02 0.02
C ARG A 49 9.06 -8.52 0.84
N ILE A 50 10.26 -8.98 0.53
CA ILE A 50 11.49 -8.51 1.19
C ILE A 50 11.67 -7.01 0.88
N TYR A 51 11.45 -6.57 -0.35
CA TYR A 51 11.50 -5.14 -0.68
C TYR A 51 10.48 -4.31 0.12
N LEU A 52 9.24 -4.79 0.28
CA LEU A 52 8.24 -4.13 1.14
C LEU A 52 8.67 -4.11 2.61
N TYR A 53 9.27 -5.19 3.11
CA TYR A 53 9.81 -5.26 4.46
C TYR A 53 10.96 -4.24 4.66
N LEU A 54 11.87 -4.13 3.69
CA LEU A 54 12.93 -3.12 3.70
C LEU A 54 12.33 -1.70 3.73
N CYS A 55 11.37 -1.40 2.85
CA CYS A 55 10.67 -0.11 2.81
C CYS A 55 9.98 0.21 4.15
N LYS A 56 9.31 -0.78 4.75
CA LYS A 56 8.60 -0.63 6.01
C LYS A 56 9.54 -0.33 7.17
N HIS A 57 10.69 -0.99 7.25
CA HIS A 57 11.64 -0.83 8.35
C HIS A 57 12.79 0.13 8.05
N PHE A 58 12.69 0.89 6.96
CA PHE A 58 13.65 1.92 6.60
C PHE A 58 13.62 3.08 7.61
N ASP A 59 14.79 3.47 8.11
CA ASP A 59 14.95 4.64 8.95
C ASP A 59 15.12 5.88 8.07
N GLN A 60 14.12 6.75 8.07
CA GLN A 60 14.12 7.99 7.28
C GLN A 60 15.13 9.02 7.80
N LYS A 61 15.43 9.01 9.12
CA LYS A 61 16.38 9.96 9.73
C LYS A 61 17.80 9.62 9.32
N ASP A 62 18.16 8.34 9.43
CA ASP A 62 19.50 7.85 9.11
C ASP A 62 19.65 7.43 7.63
N ARG A 63 18.55 7.53 6.86
CA ARG A 63 18.40 7.12 5.45
C ARG A 63 18.87 5.68 5.19
N LYS A 64 18.70 4.79 6.16
CA LYS A 64 19.24 3.42 6.12
C LYS A 64 18.28 2.41 6.70
N PHE A 65 18.31 1.20 6.15
CA PHE A 65 17.79 0.01 6.78
C PHE A 65 18.92 -0.63 7.62
N LYS A 66 18.64 -0.90 8.91
CA LYS A 66 19.64 -1.34 9.89
C LYS A 66 19.37 -2.71 10.51
N ARG A 67 18.30 -3.42 10.11
CA ARG A 67 18.02 -4.75 10.67
C ARG A 67 18.95 -5.79 10.06
N SER A 68 19.33 -6.79 10.86
CA SER A 68 20.17 -7.88 10.39
C SER A 68 19.44 -8.78 9.38
N LYS A 69 20.17 -9.53 8.56
CA LYS A 69 19.59 -10.59 7.72
C LYS A 69 18.83 -11.62 8.55
N GLU A 70 19.32 -11.91 9.75
CA GLU A 70 18.65 -12.77 10.72
C GLU A 70 17.24 -12.27 11.07
N ALA A 71 17.10 -10.98 11.37
CA ALA A 71 15.79 -10.39 11.66
C ALA A 71 14.83 -10.51 10.48
N ILE A 72 15.30 -10.31 9.24
CA ILE A 72 14.48 -10.54 8.04
C ILE A 72 14.00 -12.00 7.98
N CYS A 73 14.91 -12.95 8.24
CA CYS A 73 14.59 -14.38 8.18
C CYS A 73 13.55 -14.78 9.24
N ILE A 74 13.68 -14.25 10.46
CA ILE A 74 12.78 -14.57 11.58
C ILE A 74 11.42 -13.89 11.39
N ASP A 75 11.40 -12.57 11.14
CA ASP A 75 10.15 -11.80 11.04
C ASP A 75 9.26 -12.29 9.89
N LEU A 76 9.89 -12.65 8.76
CA LEU A 76 9.20 -13.16 7.58
C LEU A 76 9.07 -14.70 7.56
N ASN A 77 9.48 -15.38 8.64
CA ASN A 77 9.32 -16.83 8.83
C ASN A 77 10.03 -17.69 7.78
N TYR A 78 11.16 -17.24 7.23
CA TYR A 78 12.06 -18.09 6.43
C TYR A 78 12.91 -19.02 7.30
N ALA A 79 13.14 -18.64 8.56
CA ALA A 79 13.83 -19.48 9.54
C ALA A 79 13.19 -19.31 10.92
N ASN A 80 13.21 -20.39 11.69
CA ASN A 80 12.83 -20.37 13.11
C ASN A 80 14.08 -20.38 13.97
N MET A 81 14.09 -19.54 15.00
CA MET A 81 15.15 -19.61 16.01
C MET A 81 14.85 -20.79 16.94
N ASN A 82 15.79 -21.72 17.09
CA ASN A 82 15.64 -22.83 18.02
C ASN A 82 15.52 -22.30 19.46
N PRO A 83 14.73 -22.95 20.33
CA PRO A 83 14.67 -22.58 21.74
C PRO A 83 16.08 -22.54 22.35
N GLY A 84 16.44 -21.41 22.96
CA GLY A 84 17.76 -21.19 23.57
C GLY A 84 18.89 -20.79 22.61
N ALA A 85 18.64 -20.71 21.30
CA ALA A 85 19.62 -20.18 20.35
C ALA A 85 19.69 -18.65 20.41
N THR A 86 20.89 -18.10 20.27
CA THR A 86 21.13 -16.63 20.24
C THR A 86 21.35 -16.09 18.83
N ARG A 87 21.51 -16.97 17.84
CA ARG A 87 21.71 -16.66 16.42
C ARG A 87 21.28 -17.82 15.52
N LEU A 88 20.96 -17.53 14.26
CA LEU A 88 20.79 -18.52 13.21
C LEU A 88 22.15 -19.09 12.80
N MET A 89 22.21 -20.42 12.67
CA MET A 89 23.43 -21.10 12.19
C MET A 89 23.60 -20.99 10.68
N ASN A 90 22.49 -20.97 9.94
CA ASN A 90 22.47 -20.85 8.48
C ASN A 90 21.38 -19.85 8.06
N TYR A 91 21.69 -19.02 7.06
CA TYR A 91 20.70 -18.14 6.45
C TYR A 91 20.02 -18.83 5.27
N PRO A 92 18.68 -18.81 5.19
CA PRO A 92 17.94 -19.30 4.03
C PRO A 92 18.44 -18.65 2.72
N PRO A 93 18.68 -19.43 1.67
CA PRO A 93 19.20 -18.92 0.39
C PRO A 93 18.22 -17.94 -0.28
N GLU A 94 16.92 -18.05 -0.02
CA GLU A 94 15.87 -17.20 -0.60
C GLU A 94 16.06 -15.72 -0.22
N VAL A 95 16.37 -15.46 1.05
CA VAL A 95 16.61 -14.09 1.54
C VAL A 95 17.88 -13.53 0.91
N SER A 96 18.94 -14.34 0.82
CA SER A 96 20.19 -13.90 0.20
C SER A 96 20.03 -13.62 -1.29
N ALA A 97 19.34 -14.51 -2.02
CA ALA A 97 19.07 -14.35 -3.45
C ALA A 97 18.20 -13.11 -3.71
N ALA A 98 17.18 -12.85 -2.89
CA ALA A 98 16.34 -11.68 -3.03
C ALA A 98 17.10 -10.37 -2.79
N LEU A 99 17.94 -10.31 -1.74
CA LEU A 99 18.77 -9.14 -1.47
C LEU A 99 19.81 -8.90 -2.58
N THR A 100 20.47 -9.96 -3.06
CA THR A 100 21.39 -9.85 -4.21
C THR A 100 20.66 -9.33 -5.45
N TRP A 101 19.47 -9.86 -5.76
CA TRP A 101 18.70 -9.37 -6.91
C TRP A 101 18.34 -7.88 -6.76
N LEU A 102 17.93 -7.44 -5.57
CA LEU A 102 17.63 -6.02 -5.31
C LEU A 102 18.86 -5.12 -5.44
N GLU A 103 20.04 -5.60 -5.05
CA GLU A 103 21.32 -4.91 -5.22
C GLU A 103 21.71 -4.82 -6.70
N ASP A 104 21.69 -5.94 -7.42
CA ASP A 104 22.07 -6.03 -8.84
C ASP A 104 21.14 -5.23 -9.75
N ASN A 105 19.89 -5.03 -9.32
CA ASN A 105 18.89 -4.23 -10.02
C ASN A 105 18.74 -2.82 -9.43
N GLU A 106 19.68 -2.36 -8.61
CA GLU A 106 19.75 -0.97 -8.11
C GLU A 106 18.47 -0.49 -7.39
N PHE A 107 17.76 -1.39 -6.72
CA PHE A 107 16.68 -1.03 -5.77
C PHE A 107 17.25 -0.67 -4.39
N ILE A 108 18.39 -1.25 -4.04
CA ILE A 108 19.10 -0.99 -2.78
C ILE A 108 20.61 -0.93 -3.03
N VAL A 109 21.33 -0.28 -2.12
CA VAL A 109 22.80 -0.31 -2.08
C VAL A 109 23.29 -0.61 -0.68
N ARG A 110 24.25 -1.53 -0.54
CA ARG A 110 24.87 -1.80 0.77
C ARG A 110 25.71 -0.62 1.22
N THR A 111 25.63 -0.28 2.50
CA THR A 111 26.42 0.81 3.10
C THR A 111 27.57 0.32 3.97
N ASN A 112 27.65 -0.99 4.18
CA ASN A 112 28.74 -1.60 4.92
C ASN A 112 30.06 -1.47 4.15
N THR A 113 31.12 -1.10 4.87
CA THR A 113 32.47 -1.07 4.32
C THR A 113 33.10 -2.47 4.25
N SER A 114 32.55 -3.44 4.97
CA SER A 114 33.03 -4.83 5.01
C SER A 114 31.88 -5.84 5.11
N LYS A 115 32.09 -7.03 4.54
CA LYS A 115 31.14 -8.16 4.58
C LYS A 115 30.93 -8.74 5.98
N HIS A 116 31.82 -8.43 6.94
CA HIS A 116 31.71 -8.90 8.33
C HIS A 116 30.78 -8.03 9.19
N GLN A 117 30.36 -6.86 8.70
CA GLN A 117 29.43 -6.00 9.41
C GLN A 117 27.98 -6.51 9.25
N PRO A 118 27.10 -6.24 10.23
CA PRO A 118 25.67 -6.49 10.09
C PRO A 118 25.12 -5.82 8.84
N PHE A 119 24.27 -6.51 8.10
CA PHE A 119 23.69 -5.98 6.87
C PHE A 119 23.01 -4.62 7.09
N GLN A 120 23.40 -3.65 6.28
CA GLN A 120 22.83 -2.32 6.21
C GLN A 120 22.74 -1.88 4.75
N CYS A 121 21.62 -1.28 4.36
CA CYS A 121 21.45 -0.76 3.01
C CYS A 121 20.69 0.56 3.00
N GLU A 122 20.87 1.34 1.93
CA GLU A 122 19.95 2.40 1.55
C GLU A 122 18.98 1.86 0.50
N ILE A 123 17.76 2.38 0.51
CA ILE A 123 16.82 2.16 -0.58
C ILE A 123 17.10 3.23 -1.63
N LEU A 124 17.26 2.82 -2.87
CA LEU A 124 17.50 3.73 -3.99
C LEU A 124 16.17 4.12 -4.64
N PRO A 125 16.04 5.32 -5.22
CA PRO A 125 14.93 5.64 -6.12
C PRO A 125 14.83 4.60 -7.24
N VAL A 126 13.60 4.27 -7.62
CA VAL A 126 13.29 3.13 -8.46
C VAL A 126 14.01 3.35 -9.78
N PRO A 127 14.85 2.38 -10.17
CA PRO A 127 15.57 2.42 -11.43
C PRO A 127 14.60 2.50 -12.60
N ASP A 128 15.03 3.10 -13.72
CA ASP A 128 14.29 2.96 -14.98
C ASP A 128 14.56 1.58 -15.57
N PHE A 129 13.53 0.98 -16.18
CA PHE A 129 13.67 -0.33 -16.81
C PHE A 129 14.11 -0.16 -18.28
N LEU A 130 15.33 -0.60 -18.60
CA LEU A 130 15.81 -0.62 -19.98
C LEU A 130 15.46 -1.95 -20.66
N GLN A 131 14.46 -1.91 -21.53
CA GLN A 131 13.99 -3.08 -22.30
C GLN A 131 15.11 -3.73 -23.11
N SER A 132 16.01 -2.95 -23.72
CA SER A 132 17.12 -3.45 -24.56
C SER A 132 18.10 -4.36 -23.81
N SER A 133 18.28 -4.12 -22.51
CA SER A 133 19.19 -4.89 -21.66
C SER A 133 18.45 -5.73 -20.62
N ASN A 134 17.11 -5.75 -20.66
CA ASN A 134 16.23 -6.42 -19.70
C ASN A 134 16.66 -6.22 -18.24
N ARG A 135 17.08 -5.00 -17.90
CA ARG A 135 17.62 -4.67 -16.57
C ARG A 135 17.16 -3.32 -16.12
N PHE A 136 17.14 -3.18 -14.81
CA PHE A 136 16.94 -1.93 -14.13
C PHE A 136 18.23 -1.11 -14.12
N ILE A 137 18.13 0.20 -14.40
CA ILE A 137 19.23 1.15 -14.28
C ILE A 137 18.84 2.28 -13.34
N GLY A 138 19.61 2.40 -12.27
CA GLY A 138 19.47 3.36 -11.19
C GLY A 138 19.63 4.79 -11.68
N MET A 139 18.82 5.67 -11.09
CA MET A 139 18.98 7.09 -11.27
C MET A 139 20.14 7.59 -10.42
N LYS A 140 21.18 8.13 -11.07
CA LYS A 140 22.32 8.71 -10.36
C LYS A 140 21.89 9.96 -9.58
N ASN A 141 22.44 10.12 -8.37
CA ASN A 141 22.34 11.33 -7.55
C ASN A 141 20.93 11.71 -7.08
N MET A 142 20.02 10.76 -6.92
CA MET A 142 18.70 11.02 -6.35
C MET A 142 18.54 10.38 -4.98
N ALA A 143 18.09 11.17 -4.00
CA ALA A 143 17.80 10.67 -2.66
C ALA A 143 16.42 9.99 -2.61
N TYR A 144 16.30 8.91 -1.84
CA TYR A 144 15.04 8.24 -1.55
C TYR A 144 14.21 9.03 -0.52
N GLU A 145 13.68 10.17 -0.96
CA GLU A 145 12.87 11.08 -0.15
C GLU A 145 11.64 11.54 -0.92
N TRP A 146 10.54 11.75 -0.22
CA TRP A 146 9.25 12.04 -0.85
C TRP A 146 9.27 13.30 -1.75
N PHE A 147 9.97 14.36 -1.35
CA PHE A 147 10.17 15.55 -2.19
C PHE A 147 10.94 15.23 -3.47
N SER A 148 12.02 14.47 -3.36
CA SER A 148 12.84 14.06 -4.51
C SER A 148 12.04 13.19 -5.48
N LEU A 149 11.31 12.19 -4.99
CA LEU A 149 10.47 11.33 -5.81
C LEU A 149 9.33 12.10 -6.49
N LYS A 150 8.75 13.09 -5.80
CA LYS A 150 7.70 13.96 -6.34
C LYS A 150 8.26 14.87 -7.45
N ASN A 151 9.37 15.55 -7.20
CA ASN A 151 9.97 16.50 -8.14
C ASN A 151 10.47 15.83 -9.43
N ASN A 152 10.78 14.53 -9.37
CA ASN A 152 11.26 13.76 -10.51
C ASN A 152 10.18 12.85 -11.12
N ASN A 153 8.90 13.05 -10.80
CA ASN A 153 7.77 12.27 -11.33
C ASN A 153 7.91 10.74 -11.17
N LEU A 154 8.66 10.28 -10.17
CA LEU A 154 8.79 8.85 -9.87
C LEU A 154 7.58 8.33 -9.10
N GLY A 155 6.91 9.22 -8.36
CA GLY A 155 5.72 8.92 -7.59
C GLY A 155 6.00 7.98 -6.41
N TYR A 156 5.23 8.14 -5.34
CA TYR A 156 5.35 7.30 -4.16
C TYR A 156 3.97 7.00 -3.59
N ILE A 157 3.93 5.93 -2.81
CA ILE A 157 2.77 5.44 -2.08
C ILE A 157 3.13 5.58 -0.61
N MET A 158 2.29 6.29 0.13
CA MET A 158 2.34 6.28 1.60
C MET A 158 1.43 5.17 2.08
N ALA A 159 1.99 4.17 2.76
CA ALA A 159 1.26 3.03 3.29
C ALA A 159 1.30 3.05 4.83
N PRO A 160 0.16 2.88 5.53
CA PRO A 160 0.15 2.75 6.99
C PRO A 160 0.92 1.50 7.42
N ARG A 161 1.76 1.60 8.47
CA ARG A 161 2.55 0.45 8.94
C ARG A 161 1.69 -0.73 9.40
N GLN A 162 0.56 -0.46 10.04
CA GLN A 162 -0.35 -1.51 10.53
C GLN A 162 -1.14 -2.19 9.40
N ALA A 163 -1.41 -1.49 8.29
CA ALA A 163 -2.04 -2.11 7.12
C ALA A 163 -1.12 -3.13 6.42
N PHE A 164 0.19 -3.05 6.68
CA PHE A 164 1.22 -3.94 6.16
C PHE A 164 2.09 -4.47 7.32
N ASP A 165 1.46 -5.17 8.27
CA ASP A 165 2.21 -5.85 9.32
C ASP A 165 3.18 -6.91 8.72
N ASP A 166 4.16 -7.35 9.52
CA ASP A 166 5.13 -8.35 9.02
C ASP A 166 4.46 -9.71 8.78
N GLY A 167 3.33 -9.97 9.43
CA GLY A 167 2.53 -11.19 9.30
C GLY A 167 1.98 -11.41 7.89
N ILE A 168 1.54 -10.36 7.20
CA ILE A 168 1.05 -10.48 5.81
C ILE A 168 2.17 -10.67 4.78
N LEU A 169 3.42 -10.42 5.19
CA LEU A 169 4.62 -10.57 4.35
C LEU A 169 5.34 -11.91 4.57
N LYS A 170 4.86 -12.76 5.49
CA LYS A 170 5.50 -14.05 5.80
C LYS A 170 5.54 -14.99 4.60
N SER A 171 6.59 -15.81 4.56
CA SER A 171 6.82 -16.82 3.52
C SER A 171 5.95 -18.06 3.67
N SER A 172 5.22 -18.22 4.78
CA SER A 172 4.44 -19.44 5.05
C SER A 172 3.35 -19.68 3.98
N PRO A 173 3.07 -20.95 3.63
CA PRO A 173 2.07 -21.26 2.60
C PRO A 173 0.67 -20.70 2.88
N SER A 174 0.24 -20.71 4.15
CA SER A 174 -1.06 -20.17 4.57
C SER A 174 -1.16 -18.66 4.34
N VAL A 175 -0.11 -17.92 4.68
CA VAL A 175 -0.03 -16.48 4.43
C VAL A 175 0.03 -16.22 2.94
N ARG A 176 0.87 -16.92 2.16
CA ARG A 176 0.96 -16.72 0.70
C ARG A 176 -0.35 -17.01 -0.03
N LYS A 177 -1.13 -17.99 0.42
CA LYS A 177 -2.48 -18.28 -0.11
C LYS A 177 -3.46 -17.15 0.20
N THR A 178 -3.35 -16.54 1.37
CA THR A 178 -4.25 -15.46 1.83
C THR A 178 -3.85 -14.12 1.22
N TRP A 179 -2.57 -13.79 1.24
CA TRP A 179 -1.96 -12.54 0.82
C TRP A 179 -1.04 -12.76 -0.39
N SER A 180 -1.67 -12.87 -1.56
CA SER A 180 -0.97 -12.92 -2.84
C SER A 180 -0.36 -11.57 -3.20
N ASP A 181 0.62 -11.58 -4.12
CA ASP A 181 1.27 -10.37 -4.63
C ASP A 181 0.25 -9.41 -5.25
N ARG A 182 -0.76 -9.97 -5.94
CA ARG A 182 -1.88 -9.21 -6.47
C ARG A 182 -2.61 -8.46 -5.35
N LYS A 183 -2.94 -9.11 -4.23
CA LYS A 183 -3.58 -8.43 -3.09
C LYS A 183 -2.68 -7.34 -2.53
N LEU A 184 -1.40 -7.63 -2.27
CA LEU A 184 -0.46 -6.64 -1.75
C LEU A 184 -0.33 -5.42 -2.68
N LYS A 185 -0.18 -5.64 -3.99
CA LYS A 185 -0.11 -4.58 -5.00
C LYS A 185 -1.41 -3.79 -5.12
N THR A 186 -2.56 -4.46 -5.14
CA THR A 186 -3.88 -3.79 -5.15
C THR A 186 -4.04 -2.91 -3.92
N LEU A 187 -3.70 -3.42 -2.72
CA LEU A 187 -3.80 -2.64 -1.49
C LEU A 187 -2.90 -1.40 -1.52
N LEU A 188 -1.64 -1.54 -1.96
CA LEU A 188 -0.74 -0.40 -2.14
C LEU A 188 -1.29 0.63 -3.12
N LEU A 189 -1.81 0.18 -4.27
CA LEU A 189 -2.33 1.09 -5.28
C LEU A 189 -3.61 1.80 -4.79
N LEU A 190 -4.48 1.14 -4.02
CA LEU A 190 -5.62 1.79 -3.36
C LEU A 190 -5.16 2.90 -2.39
N TYR A 191 -4.09 2.69 -1.62
CA TYR A 191 -3.50 3.74 -0.78
C TYR A 191 -2.92 4.89 -1.60
N ALA A 192 -2.34 4.61 -2.77
CA ALA A 192 -1.85 5.63 -3.70
C ALA A 192 -2.98 6.55 -4.19
N HIS A 193 -4.20 6.02 -4.32
CA HIS A 193 -5.39 6.73 -4.76
C HIS A 193 -6.30 7.19 -3.60
N THR A 194 -5.83 7.11 -2.35
CA THR A 194 -6.61 7.59 -1.19
C THR A 194 -6.46 9.09 -1.03
N TRP A 195 -7.52 9.83 -1.37
CA TRP A 195 -7.61 11.29 -1.35
C TRP A 195 -8.64 11.74 -0.30
N LEU A 196 -8.31 11.48 0.96
CA LEU A 196 -9.19 11.78 2.08
C LEU A 196 -9.60 13.26 2.14
N GLU A 197 -8.66 14.16 1.80
CA GLU A 197 -8.88 15.61 1.77
C GLU A 197 -9.88 16.09 0.74
N TYR A 198 -9.97 15.39 -0.40
CA TYR A 198 -10.74 15.84 -1.56
C TYR A 198 -12.04 15.08 -1.71
N PHE A 199 -12.02 13.77 -1.44
CA PHE A 199 -13.10 12.84 -1.76
C PHE A 199 -13.52 11.95 -0.57
N GLY A 200 -12.88 12.09 0.59
CA GLY A 200 -13.23 11.31 1.77
C GLY A 200 -12.87 9.82 1.66
N GLY A 201 -11.99 9.42 0.75
CA GLY A 201 -11.57 8.02 0.60
C GLY A 201 -10.77 7.79 -0.69
N ILE A 202 -10.86 6.59 -1.25
CA ILE A 202 -10.27 6.25 -2.55
C ILE A 202 -10.97 7.07 -3.64
N ASP A 203 -10.19 7.58 -4.58
CA ASP A 203 -10.67 8.31 -5.75
C ASP A 203 -11.78 7.53 -6.49
N PRO A 204 -13.02 8.07 -6.58
CA PRO A 204 -14.14 7.39 -7.23
C PRO A 204 -13.94 7.20 -8.74
N GLU A 205 -13.03 7.94 -9.38
CA GLU A 205 -12.66 7.68 -10.78
C GLU A 205 -11.85 6.40 -10.94
N MET A 206 -11.16 5.95 -9.88
CA MET A 206 -10.38 4.71 -9.88
C MET A 206 -11.23 3.52 -9.47
N VAL A 207 -11.98 3.68 -8.38
CA VAL A 207 -12.85 2.64 -7.82
C VAL A 207 -14.12 3.28 -7.29
N SER A 208 -15.27 2.90 -7.84
CA SER A 208 -16.57 3.37 -7.36
C SER A 208 -17.55 2.21 -7.17
N ILE A 209 -18.52 2.43 -6.28
CA ILE A 209 -19.62 1.50 -6.04
C ILE A 209 -20.90 2.23 -6.41
N GLU A 210 -21.64 1.69 -7.39
CA GLU A 210 -22.97 2.17 -7.75
C GLU A 210 -23.98 1.84 -6.64
N SER A 211 -25.12 2.52 -6.61
CA SER A 211 -26.16 2.34 -5.59
C SER A 211 -26.73 0.92 -5.53
N ASN A 212 -26.68 0.18 -6.64
CA ASN A 212 -27.07 -1.23 -6.73
C ASN A 212 -25.98 -2.22 -6.24
N GLY A 213 -24.86 -1.71 -5.73
CA GLY A 213 -23.71 -2.50 -5.27
C GLY A 213 -22.75 -2.93 -6.36
N MET A 214 -22.90 -2.47 -7.60
CA MET A 214 -21.97 -2.79 -8.68
C MET A 214 -20.66 -2.04 -8.51
N LEU A 215 -19.57 -2.78 -8.41
CA LEU A 215 -18.21 -2.27 -8.36
C LEU A 215 -17.74 -1.91 -9.77
N ARG A 216 -17.28 -0.68 -9.94
CA ARG A 216 -16.67 -0.17 -11.17
C ARG A 216 -15.20 0.11 -10.92
N LEU A 217 -14.35 -0.36 -11.83
CA LEU A 217 -12.90 -0.13 -11.78
C LEU A 217 -12.46 0.61 -13.05
N SER A 218 -11.56 1.57 -12.88
CA SER A 218 -10.93 2.20 -14.03
C SER A 218 -10.05 1.19 -14.77
N LYS A 219 -10.03 1.29 -16.11
CA LYS A 219 -9.15 0.47 -16.95
C LYS A 219 -7.69 0.67 -16.58
N TRP A 220 -7.30 1.93 -16.32
CA TRP A 220 -5.94 2.29 -15.95
C TRP A 220 -5.50 1.66 -14.61
N PHE A 221 -6.40 1.58 -13.63
CA PHE A 221 -6.12 0.90 -12.36
C PHE A 221 -5.87 -0.60 -12.57
N CYS A 222 -6.67 -1.24 -13.42
CA CYS A 222 -6.51 -2.66 -13.78
C CYS A 222 -5.22 -2.91 -14.58
N CYS A 223 -4.90 -2.04 -15.54
CA CYS A 223 -3.68 -2.11 -16.34
C CYS A 223 -2.42 -1.97 -15.48
N SER A 224 -2.40 -1.03 -14.53
CA SER A 224 -1.29 -0.86 -13.58
C SER A 224 -1.02 -2.11 -12.74
N LEU A 225 -2.06 -2.93 -12.50
CA LEU A 225 -1.99 -4.20 -11.79
C LEU A 225 -1.85 -5.42 -12.73
N LYS A 226 -1.77 -5.19 -14.05
CA LYS A 226 -1.67 -6.21 -15.11
C LYS A 226 -2.66 -7.36 -14.91
N SER A 227 -3.87 -7.01 -14.52
CA SER A 227 -4.91 -7.98 -14.14
C SER A 227 -6.25 -7.55 -14.70
N SER A 228 -7.16 -8.50 -14.87
CA SER A 228 -8.50 -8.19 -15.35
C SER A 228 -9.34 -7.47 -14.29
N GLU A 229 -10.33 -6.70 -14.74
CA GLU A 229 -11.34 -6.08 -13.85
C GLU A 229 -11.99 -7.13 -12.93
N LYS A 230 -12.22 -8.35 -13.45
CA LYS A 230 -12.80 -9.45 -12.67
C LYS A 230 -11.90 -9.88 -11.50
N GLU A 231 -10.61 -10.04 -11.76
CA GLU A 231 -9.66 -10.45 -10.72
C GLU A 231 -9.46 -9.36 -9.67
N ILE A 232 -9.35 -8.10 -10.11
CA ILE A 232 -9.15 -6.97 -9.20
C ILE A 232 -10.41 -6.69 -8.37
N GLY A 233 -11.60 -6.75 -8.97
CA GLY A 233 -12.82 -6.56 -8.21
C GLY A 233 -13.08 -7.69 -7.21
N SER A 234 -12.65 -8.93 -7.51
CA SER A 234 -12.68 -10.03 -6.54
C SER A 234 -11.75 -9.76 -5.35
N VAL A 235 -10.58 -9.19 -5.60
CA VAL A 235 -9.64 -8.77 -4.54
C VAL A 235 -10.24 -7.62 -3.70
N ILE A 236 -10.85 -6.62 -4.31
CA ILE A 236 -11.49 -5.51 -3.60
C ILE A 236 -12.67 -6.01 -2.76
N ASN A 237 -13.51 -6.89 -3.31
CA ASN A 237 -14.60 -7.51 -2.55
C ASN A 237 -14.07 -8.33 -1.37
N TRP A 238 -12.95 -9.04 -1.55
CA TRP A 238 -12.27 -9.73 -0.45
C TRP A 238 -11.78 -8.75 0.63
N PHE A 239 -11.22 -7.59 0.26
CA PHE A 239 -10.83 -6.56 1.24
C PHE A 239 -12.01 -5.98 2.02
N ILE A 240 -13.15 -5.76 1.35
CA ILE A 240 -14.37 -5.30 2.01
C ILE A 240 -14.87 -6.34 3.00
N ALA A 241 -14.95 -7.61 2.57
CA ALA A 241 -15.41 -8.72 3.41
C ALA A 241 -14.51 -8.96 4.64
N ASN A 242 -13.21 -8.62 4.55
CA ASN A 242 -12.25 -8.74 5.65
C ASN A 242 -12.08 -7.42 6.44
N GLY A 243 -12.94 -6.42 6.21
CA GLY A 243 -12.95 -5.17 6.96
C GLY A 243 -11.77 -4.23 6.70
N LEU A 244 -10.96 -4.48 5.65
CA LEU A 244 -9.81 -3.67 5.28
C LEU A 244 -10.20 -2.42 4.47
N LEU A 245 -11.34 -2.50 3.78
CA LEU A 245 -11.98 -1.38 3.09
C LEU A 245 -13.41 -1.29 3.58
N LYS A 246 -13.89 -0.07 3.79
CA LYS A 246 -15.26 0.19 4.23
C LYS A 246 -15.99 1.08 3.22
N PRO A 247 -17.14 0.64 2.68
CA PRO A 247 -18.03 1.49 1.89
C PRO A 247 -18.64 2.59 2.76
N VAL A 248 -18.47 3.84 2.36
CA VAL A 248 -19.01 5.01 3.06
C VAL A 248 -19.82 5.84 2.08
N GLU A 249 -21.07 6.08 2.41
CA GLU A 249 -21.94 6.93 1.63
C GLU A 249 -21.64 8.41 1.93
N CYS A 250 -21.45 9.20 0.89
CA CYS A 250 -20.96 10.57 0.97
C CYS A 250 -21.78 11.51 0.09
N TYR A 251 -21.97 12.75 0.56
CA TYR A 251 -22.52 13.83 -0.24
C TYR A 251 -21.41 14.54 -1.04
N PHE A 252 -21.69 14.81 -2.32
CA PHE A 252 -20.84 15.59 -3.21
C PHE A 252 -21.62 16.80 -3.75
N VAL A 253 -21.02 17.99 -3.68
CA VAL A 253 -21.59 19.22 -4.27
C VAL A 253 -20.67 19.64 -5.41
N LYS A 254 -21.21 19.69 -6.64
CA LYS A 254 -20.43 19.99 -7.85
C LYS A 254 -19.16 19.13 -7.97
N GLY A 255 -19.28 17.84 -7.66
CA GLY A 255 -18.15 16.89 -7.69
C GLY A 255 -17.16 16.97 -6.53
N VAL A 256 -17.35 17.88 -5.56
CA VAL A 256 -16.47 18.02 -4.40
C VAL A 256 -17.09 17.40 -3.17
N TYR A 257 -16.31 16.64 -2.40
CA TYR A 257 -16.77 16.04 -1.14
C TYR A 257 -17.26 17.11 -0.15
N TYR A 258 -18.49 16.91 0.31
CA TYR A 258 -19.14 17.76 1.30
C TYR A 258 -19.07 17.15 2.71
N GLY A 259 -19.36 15.86 2.85
CA GLY A 259 -19.43 15.14 4.12
C GLY A 259 -20.01 13.74 3.98
N ASP A 260 -19.82 12.91 5.00
CA ASP A 260 -20.39 11.55 5.09
C ASP A 260 -21.87 11.63 5.48
N THR A 261 -22.68 10.74 4.90
CA THR A 261 -24.11 10.69 5.25
C THR A 261 -24.27 10.26 6.71
N GLY A 262 -25.19 10.92 7.41
CA GLY A 262 -25.39 10.73 8.85
C GLY A 262 -24.43 11.51 9.77
N ARG A 263 -23.33 12.08 9.26
CA ARG A 263 -22.46 13.00 10.05
C ARG A 263 -22.72 14.47 9.76
N CYS A 264 -23.25 14.78 8.60
CA CYS A 264 -23.64 16.13 8.22
C CYS A 264 -25.08 16.17 7.72
N GLN A 265 -25.72 17.33 7.85
CA GLN A 265 -27.00 17.58 7.18
C GLN A 265 -26.80 17.53 5.66
N SER A 266 -27.82 17.10 4.94
CA SER A 266 -27.81 17.15 3.48
C SER A 266 -27.51 18.59 3.00
N PRO A 267 -26.68 18.76 1.95
CA PRO A 267 -26.43 20.08 1.39
C PRO A 267 -27.73 20.75 0.92
N ALA A 268 -27.87 22.05 1.16
CA ALA A 268 -29.00 22.83 0.63
C ALA A 268 -28.92 23.04 -0.91
N GLN A 269 -27.73 22.88 -1.48
CA GLN A 269 -27.48 22.96 -2.92
C GLN A 269 -27.70 21.59 -3.57
N GLN A 270 -27.89 21.54 -4.88
CA GLN A 270 -27.92 20.27 -5.62
C GLN A 270 -26.66 19.44 -5.32
N TYR A 271 -26.86 18.18 -4.96
CA TYR A 271 -25.81 17.26 -4.56
C TYR A 271 -26.01 15.87 -5.17
N ASP A 272 -24.91 15.14 -5.28
CA ASP A 272 -24.88 13.73 -5.61
C ASP A 272 -24.58 12.91 -4.36
N VAL A 273 -25.18 11.72 -4.25
CA VAL A 273 -24.81 10.72 -3.25
C VAL A 273 -23.92 9.69 -3.94
N LYS A 274 -22.72 9.45 -3.40
CA LYS A 274 -21.79 8.45 -3.91
C LYS A 274 -21.29 7.56 -2.78
N ILE A 275 -21.04 6.30 -3.09
CA ILE A 275 -20.42 5.36 -2.15
C ILE A 275 -18.92 5.32 -2.46
N VAL A 276 -18.13 5.83 -1.51
CA VAL A 276 -16.67 5.87 -1.57
C VAL A 276 -16.11 4.72 -0.74
N LEU A 277 -15.07 4.05 -1.24
CA LEU A 277 -14.31 3.09 -0.44
C LEU A 277 -13.26 3.81 0.40
N ARG A 278 -13.28 3.58 1.71
CA ARG A 278 -12.29 4.14 2.64
C ARG A 278 -11.45 3.00 3.26
N PRO A 279 -10.11 3.05 3.21
CA PRO A 279 -9.28 2.10 3.93
C PRO A 279 -9.52 2.18 5.43
N TYR A 280 -9.50 1.04 6.12
CA TYR A 280 -9.68 1.00 7.56
C TYR A 280 -8.57 1.77 8.30
N TYR A 281 -7.32 1.60 7.87
CA TYR A 281 -6.17 2.31 8.40
C TYR A 281 -5.92 3.62 7.64
N LEU A 282 -6.08 4.77 8.28
CA LEU A 282 -5.94 6.10 7.68
C LEU A 282 -4.72 6.82 8.20
N ILE A 283 -3.88 7.38 7.32
CA ILE A 283 -2.65 8.08 7.74
C ILE A 283 -2.99 9.43 8.40
N GLN A 284 -2.45 9.69 9.60
CA GLN A 284 -2.74 10.89 10.39
C GLN A 284 -2.46 12.20 9.64
N HIS A 285 -1.36 12.31 8.89
CA HIS A 285 -1.06 13.52 8.10
C HIS A 285 -2.15 13.84 7.07
N LYS A 286 -2.86 12.81 6.55
CA LYS A 286 -4.01 13.01 5.64
C LYS A 286 -5.29 13.41 6.37
N ILE A 287 -5.31 13.39 7.71
CA ILE A 287 -6.45 13.73 8.56
C ILE A 287 -6.26 15.09 9.27
N GLU A 288 -5.03 15.58 9.41
CA GLU A 288 -4.72 16.74 10.25
C GLU A 288 -4.37 18.04 9.50
N SER A 289 -4.50 18.10 8.16
CA SER A 289 -4.36 19.38 7.44
C SER A 289 -5.45 20.38 7.83
N GLU A 290 -5.23 21.68 7.65
CA GLU A 290 -6.23 22.72 7.98
C GLU A 290 -7.57 22.52 7.25
N LEU A 291 -7.50 22.10 5.97
CA LEU A 291 -8.69 21.71 5.21
C LEU A 291 -9.39 20.52 5.88
N MET A 292 -8.64 19.52 6.32
CA MET A 292 -9.19 18.35 7.00
C MET A 292 -9.72 18.65 8.39
N LYS A 293 -9.10 19.55 9.15
CA LYS A 293 -9.67 20.03 10.42
C LYS A 293 -11.07 20.62 10.23
N ARG A 294 -11.28 21.37 9.14
CA ARG A 294 -12.61 21.89 8.76
C ARG A 294 -13.59 20.79 8.34
N LYS A 295 -13.10 19.74 7.66
CA LYS A 295 -13.91 18.61 7.18
C LYS A 295 -14.14 17.52 8.24
N LYS A 296 -13.31 17.43 9.28
CA LYS A 296 -13.30 16.37 10.30
C LYS A 296 -14.66 16.18 10.96
N GLY A 297 -15.36 17.28 11.26
CA GLY A 297 -16.71 17.23 11.85
C GLY A 297 -17.79 16.63 10.95
N ARG A 298 -17.50 16.45 9.66
CA ARG A 298 -18.41 15.90 8.65
C ARG A 298 -18.04 14.47 8.24
N MET A 299 -16.98 13.91 8.81
CA MET A 299 -16.46 12.59 8.47
C MET A 299 -16.75 11.57 9.57
N ILE A 300 -17.07 10.35 9.17
CA ILE A 300 -17.04 9.18 10.04
C ILE A 300 -15.57 8.74 10.12
N LEU A 301 -14.95 8.98 11.28
CA LEU A 301 -13.62 8.48 11.63
C LEU A 301 -13.74 7.38 12.68
#